data_AF-A0A8J3PDB2-F1
#
_entry.id   AF-A0A8J3PDB2-F1
#
_cell.length_a   1.000
_cell.length_b   1.000
_cell.length_c   1.000
_cell.angle_alpha   90.00
_cell.angle_beta   90.00
_cell.angle_gamma   90.00
#
_symmetry.space_group_name_H-M   'P 1'
#
loop_
_entity.id
_entity.type
_entity.pdbx_description
1 polymer ?
#
loop_
_entity_poly.entity_id
_entity_poly.type
_entity_poly.pdbx_seq_one_letter_code
_entity_poly.pdbx_strand_id
1 'polypeptide(L)'
;MSPSPWTPPPVTVDFTCDDKTYTIAMDAKGAPMFTKVWAAKIDHCEGYGSDDKIARSTPALTTFEAAVDRLLGHEEYDSTLADIYVVCAMVDPNTDYAGTGEMALTDEREMKAALTLCPKHPRASQWKLVLSGRIFEDGTYLVGQQSKPGEYVKPGTYVIQLGPDDGVIDGCYWERTNKSGNIIDNNFILSAKRVQVTIRSGDYSFTSRDCGTWRPL
;
A
#
# COMPACT_ATOMS: atom_id res chain seq x y z
N MET A 1 -3.09 19.38 51.78
CA MET A 1 -3.51 18.61 50.59
C MET A 1 -2.81 19.23 49.40
N SER A 2 -1.77 18.58 48.86
CA SER A 2 -1.12 19.06 47.64
C SER A 2 -2.06 18.80 46.46
N PRO A 3 -2.31 19.78 45.58
CA PRO A 3 -3.14 19.54 44.40
C PRO A 3 -2.47 18.48 43.53
N SER A 4 -3.24 17.46 43.14
CA SER A 4 -2.79 16.49 42.14
C SER A 4 -2.39 17.24 40.87
N PRO A 5 -1.21 16.96 40.27
CA PRO A 5 -0.83 17.61 39.02
C PRO A 5 -1.90 17.32 37.97
N TRP A 6 -2.48 18.38 37.41
CA TRP A 6 -3.41 18.27 36.30
C TRP A 6 -2.66 17.66 35.11
N THR A 7 -3.13 16.49 34.68
CA THR A 7 -2.64 15.85 33.46
C THR A 7 -3.66 16.15 32.37
N PRO A 8 -3.27 16.78 31.26
CA PRO A 8 -4.19 16.99 30.15
C PRO A 8 -4.76 15.64 29.68
N PRO A 9 -6.02 15.59 29.22
CA PRO A 9 -6.56 14.39 28.62
C PRO A 9 -5.70 13.95 27.43
N PRO A 10 -5.56 12.64 27.20
CA PRO A 10 -4.81 12.13 26.05
C PRO A 10 -5.46 12.60 24.75
N VAL A 11 -4.63 12.93 23.75
CA VAL A 11 -5.11 13.27 22.41
C VAL A 11 -5.53 11.97 21.72
N THR A 12 -6.74 11.95 21.16
CA THR A 12 -7.32 10.80 20.48
C THR A 12 -8.00 11.18 19.18
N VAL A 13 -8.07 10.20 18.28
CA VAL A 13 -8.91 10.22 17.08
C VAL A 13 -9.80 9.01 17.12
N ASP A 14 -11.09 9.24 17.01
CA ASP A 14 -12.10 8.21 16.86
C ASP A 14 -12.44 8.09 15.38
N PHE A 15 -12.41 6.88 14.85
CA PHE A 15 -12.95 6.59 13.52
C PHE A 15 -14.05 5.54 13.65
N THR A 16 -15.09 5.65 12.83
CA THR A 16 -16.20 4.69 12.80
C THR A 16 -16.07 3.76 11.60
N CYS A 17 -16.26 2.48 11.85
CA CYS A 17 -16.10 1.40 10.90
C CYS A 17 -17.18 0.35 11.12
N ASP A 18 -18.06 0.14 10.14
CA ASP A 18 -19.22 -0.78 10.23
C ASP A 18 -19.98 -0.63 11.56
N ASP A 19 -20.38 0.61 11.88
CA ASP A 19 -21.08 1.02 13.11
C ASP A 19 -20.29 0.87 14.42
N LYS A 20 -19.01 0.48 14.36
CA LYS A 20 -18.14 0.40 15.52
C LYS A 20 -17.12 1.54 15.51
N THR A 21 -17.12 2.32 16.59
CA THR A 21 -16.12 3.37 16.80
C THR A 21 -14.86 2.79 17.46
N TYR A 22 -13.71 3.16 16.90
CA TYR A 22 -12.40 2.79 17.37
C TYR A 22 -11.63 4.05 17.76
N THR A 23 -11.18 4.09 19.02
CA THR A 23 -10.37 5.19 19.54
C THR A 23 -8.88 4.89 19.38
N ILE A 24 -8.19 5.76 18.64
CA ILE A 24 -6.74 5.75 18.46
C ILE A 24 -6.13 6.82 19.35
N ALA A 25 -5.27 6.39 20.28
CA ALA A 25 -4.49 7.31 21.10
C ALA A 25 -3.27 7.81 20.32
N MET A 26 -2.88 9.06 20.58
CA MET A 26 -1.63 9.63 20.09
C MET A 26 -0.50 9.41 21.11
N ASP A 27 0.71 9.15 20.62
CA ASP A 27 1.91 9.17 21.46
C ASP A 27 2.34 10.61 21.82
N ALA A 28 3.39 10.75 22.63
CA ALA A 28 3.90 12.05 23.06
C ALA A 28 4.40 12.96 21.91
N LYS A 29 4.60 12.41 20.71
CA LYS A 29 5.00 13.14 19.50
C LYS A 29 3.82 13.38 18.55
N GLY A 30 2.61 12.96 18.93
CA GLY A 30 1.42 13.05 18.08
C GLY A 30 1.32 11.95 17.04
N ALA A 31 2.06 10.85 17.18
CA ALA A 31 1.94 9.71 16.26
C ALA A 31 0.76 8.81 16.67
N PRO A 32 -0.15 8.42 15.75
CA PRO A 32 -1.26 7.57 16.12
C PRO A 32 -0.83 6.14 16.46
N MET A 33 -1.38 5.60 17.54
CA MET A 33 -1.03 4.28 18.08
C MET A 33 -2.08 3.21 17.74
N PHE A 34 -1.92 2.56 16.58
CA PHE A 34 -2.88 1.57 16.08
C PHE A 34 -2.83 0.19 16.75
N THR A 35 -1.89 -0.08 17.66
CA THR A 35 -1.65 -1.42 18.22
C THR A 35 -2.91 -2.06 18.84
N LYS A 36 -3.79 -1.27 19.48
CA LYS A 36 -5.06 -1.76 20.02
C LYS A 36 -6.09 -2.08 18.93
N VAL A 37 -6.12 -1.27 17.88
CA VAL A 37 -7.04 -1.45 16.74
C VAL A 37 -6.66 -2.71 15.97
N TRP A 38 -5.38 -2.95 15.75
CA TRP A 38 -4.89 -4.16 15.08
C TRP A 38 -5.26 -5.46 15.80
N ALA A 39 -5.47 -5.42 17.12
CA ALA A 39 -5.96 -6.58 17.87
C ALA A 39 -7.40 -6.96 17.49
N ALA A 40 -8.18 -6.03 16.91
CA ALA A 40 -9.53 -6.28 16.43
C ALA A 40 -9.58 -6.97 15.06
N LYS A 41 -8.44 -7.07 14.34
CA LYS A 41 -8.33 -7.72 13.03
C LYS A 41 -9.38 -7.25 12.02
N ILE A 42 -9.53 -5.94 11.89
CA ILE A 42 -10.44 -5.33 10.92
C ILE A 42 -10.00 -5.76 9.51
N ASP A 43 -10.93 -6.34 8.77
CA ASP A 43 -10.77 -6.83 7.40
C ASP A 43 -11.46 -5.91 6.38
N HIS A 44 -12.61 -5.37 6.75
CA HIS A 44 -13.44 -4.48 5.94
C HIS A 44 -13.93 -3.26 6.73
N CYS A 45 -14.30 -2.20 6.01
CA CYS A 45 -14.86 -1.00 6.59
C CYS A 45 -15.64 -0.19 5.54
N GLU A 46 -16.95 -0.07 5.74
CA GLU A 46 -17.82 0.78 4.94
C GLU A 46 -17.67 2.24 5.36
N GLY A 47 -16.80 2.98 4.67
CA GLY A 47 -16.67 4.40 4.97
C GLY A 47 -15.53 5.15 4.34
N TYR A 48 -15.17 4.79 3.12
CA TYR A 48 -14.27 5.60 2.33
C TYR A 48 -14.90 6.95 1.98
N GLY A 49 -14.15 8.05 2.18
CA GLY A 49 -14.43 9.34 1.53
C GLY A 49 -15.19 10.42 2.32
N SER A 50 -15.25 10.40 3.66
CA SER A 50 -15.57 11.64 4.38
C SER A 50 -14.89 11.81 5.74
N ASP A 51 -14.23 12.96 5.92
CA ASP A 51 -13.63 13.39 7.20
C ASP A 51 -14.68 13.54 8.33
N ASP A 52 -15.97 13.56 8.01
CA ASP A 52 -17.06 13.53 9.00
C ASP A 52 -17.09 12.22 9.80
N LYS A 53 -16.42 11.17 9.32
CA LYS A 53 -16.30 9.87 10.01
C LYS A 53 -15.13 9.80 11.00
N ILE A 54 -14.34 10.88 11.12
CA ILE A 54 -13.25 10.99 12.11
C ILE A 54 -13.53 12.12 13.11
N ALA A 55 -13.71 11.75 14.39
CA ALA A 55 -13.88 12.70 15.48
C ALA A 55 -12.57 12.85 16.25
N ARG A 56 -12.09 14.09 16.40
CA ARG A 56 -10.82 14.39 17.09
C ARG A 56 -11.08 14.97 18.46
N SER A 57 -10.26 14.60 19.44
CA SER A 57 -10.31 15.21 20.77
C SER A 57 -9.79 16.65 20.78
N THR A 58 -9.09 17.09 19.72
CA THR A 58 -8.57 18.44 19.54
C THR A 58 -8.83 18.94 18.12
N PRO A 59 -9.07 20.25 17.91
CA PRO A 59 -9.35 20.80 16.57
C PRO A 59 -8.13 20.89 15.65
N ALA A 60 -6.90 20.77 16.19
CA ALA A 60 -5.67 20.85 15.41
C ALA A 60 -5.18 19.47 14.95
N LEU A 61 -4.70 19.39 13.70
CA LEU A 61 -4.00 18.22 13.19
C LEU A 61 -2.64 18.04 13.89
N THR A 62 -2.27 16.80 14.12
CA THR A 62 -0.90 16.43 14.52
C THR A 62 0.08 16.67 13.36
N THR A 63 1.39 16.65 13.65
CA THR A 63 2.41 16.75 12.60
C THR A 63 2.37 15.60 11.60
N PHE A 64 1.93 14.42 12.03
CA PHE A 64 1.79 13.23 11.19
C PHE A 64 0.57 13.37 10.27
N GLU A 65 -0.57 13.77 10.82
CA GLU A 65 -1.78 14.04 10.04
C GLU A 65 -1.56 15.16 9.04
N ALA A 66 -0.94 16.27 9.44
CA ALA A 66 -0.61 17.36 8.52
C ALA A 66 0.38 16.93 7.42
N ALA A 67 1.22 15.92 7.68
CA ALA A 67 2.10 15.37 6.64
C ALA A 67 1.35 14.46 5.66
N VAL A 68 0.38 13.68 6.15
CA VAL A 68 -0.53 12.90 5.31
C VAL A 68 -1.37 13.81 4.43
N ASP A 69 -1.96 14.85 5.01
CA ASP A 69 -2.80 15.83 4.30
C ASP A 69 -2.06 16.46 3.11
N ARG A 70 -0.79 16.84 3.30
CA ARG A 70 0.07 17.34 2.21
C ARG A 70 0.41 16.31 1.13
N LEU A 71 0.33 15.01 1.44
CA LEU A 71 0.66 13.95 0.50
C LEU A 71 -0.51 13.59 -0.42
N LEU A 72 -1.75 13.60 0.08
CA LEU A 72 -2.88 13.05 -0.66
C LEU A 72 -3.34 13.96 -1.81
N GLY A 73 -3.15 15.27 -1.68
CA GLY A 73 -3.77 16.22 -2.60
C GLY A 73 -5.17 16.59 -2.12
N HIS A 74 -5.75 17.63 -2.70
CA HIS A 74 -7.08 18.13 -2.33
C HIS A 74 -7.98 18.23 -3.57
N GLU A 75 -7.90 17.24 -4.46
CA GLU A 75 -8.82 17.13 -5.59
C GLU A 75 -10.08 16.32 -5.20
N GLU A 76 -11.17 16.48 -5.94
CA GLU A 76 -12.51 15.93 -5.63
C GLU A 76 -12.56 14.39 -5.52
N TYR A 77 -11.52 13.71 -5.98
CA TYR A 77 -11.39 12.25 -5.99
C TYR A 77 -10.15 11.74 -5.25
N ASP A 78 -9.40 12.62 -4.60
CA ASP A 78 -8.26 12.20 -3.77
C ASP A 78 -8.75 11.60 -2.45
N SER A 79 -8.06 10.56 -1.99
CA SER A 79 -8.25 10.02 -0.66
C SER A 79 -8.08 11.09 0.41
N THR A 80 -8.88 11.00 1.45
CA THR A 80 -8.88 11.88 2.62
C THR A 80 -7.98 11.34 3.73
N LEU A 81 -7.73 12.15 4.76
CA LEU A 81 -7.03 11.68 5.96
C LEU A 81 -7.82 10.55 6.65
N ALA A 82 -9.15 10.59 6.62
CA ALA A 82 -10.00 9.51 7.12
C ALA A 82 -9.72 8.17 6.42
N ASP A 83 -9.53 8.19 5.09
CA ASP A 83 -9.22 6.99 4.31
C ASP A 83 -7.91 6.35 4.76
N ILE A 84 -6.89 7.18 5.07
CA ILE A 84 -5.60 6.68 5.56
C ILE A 84 -5.71 6.12 6.98
N TYR A 85 -6.59 6.65 7.83
CA TYR A 85 -6.89 6.03 9.12
C TYR A 85 -7.53 4.65 8.97
N VAL A 86 -8.47 4.50 8.04
CA VAL A 86 -9.13 3.23 7.72
C VAL A 86 -8.12 2.22 7.19
N VAL A 87 -7.32 2.61 6.20
CA VAL A 87 -6.19 1.82 5.68
C VAL A 87 -5.25 1.36 6.79
N CYS A 88 -4.88 2.26 7.71
CA CYS A 88 -4.00 1.95 8.82
C CYS A 88 -4.63 1.05 9.89
N ALA A 89 -5.96 0.98 9.96
CA ALA A 89 -6.69 0.14 10.88
C ALA A 89 -6.86 -1.30 10.37
N MET A 90 -6.94 -1.47 9.05
CA MET A 90 -7.19 -2.75 8.37
C MET A 90 -5.95 -3.61 8.27
N VAL A 91 -5.96 -4.74 8.98
CA VAL A 91 -4.81 -5.63 9.11
C VAL A 91 -5.07 -7.07 8.69
N ASP A 92 -6.27 -7.40 8.20
CA ASP A 92 -6.53 -8.78 7.77
C ASP A 92 -5.56 -9.17 6.64
N PRO A 93 -4.69 -10.17 6.84
CA PRO A 93 -3.76 -10.63 5.82
C PRO A 93 -4.43 -11.17 4.54
N ASN A 94 -5.71 -11.53 4.59
CA ASN A 94 -6.45 -12.12 3.47
C ASN A 94 -7.14 -11.09 2.57
N THR A 95 -7.24 -9.83 2.99
CA THR A 95 -7.76 -8.76 2.14
C THR A 95 -6.62 -8.19 1.30
N ASP A 96 -6.86 -7.97 0.00
CA ASP A 96 -5.82 -7.60 -0.96
C ASP A 96 -5.44 -6.11 -0.91
N TYR A 97 -5.26 -5.57 0.32
CA TYR A 97 -4.87 -4.17 0.64
C TYR A 97 -3.45 -3.79 0.18
N ALA A 98 -2.85 -4.61 -0.67
CA ALA A 98 -1.57 -4.34 -1.30
C ALA A 98 -1.59 -4.56 -2.82
N GLY A 99 -2.80 -4.58 -3.41
CA GLY A 99 -3.09 -4.58 -4.85
C GLY A 99 -3.23 -5.99 -5.45
N THR A 100 -4.38 -6.26 -6.06
CA THR A 100 -4.58 -6.85 -7.43
C THR A 100 -6.06 -7.11 -7.82
N GLY A 101 -7.06 -6.81 -6.97
CA GLY A 101 -8.48 -6.81 -7.35
C GLY A 101 -9.31 -5.90 -6.44
N GLU A 102 -10.07 -4.96 -7.03
CA GLU A 102 -10.83 -3.87 -6.38
C GLU A 102 -10.10 -3.17 -5.21
N MET A 103 -9.52 -2.02 -5.54
CA MET A 103 -8.53 -1.25 -4.79
C MET A 103 -8.82 -1.00 -3.31
N ALA A 104 -7.75 -0.89 -2.53
CA ALA A 104 -7.72 0.02 -1.39
C ALA A 104 -6.41 0.81 -1.20
N LEU A 105 -5.33 0.47 -1.94
CA LEU A 105 -4.12 1.30 -2.04
C LEU A 105 -3.41 1.04 -3.37
N THR A 106 -3.87 1.66 -4.46
CA THR A 106 -3.18 1.64 -5.76
C THR A 106 -2.40 2.92 -6.03
N ASP A 107 -2.59 3.96 -5.20
CA ASP A 107 -1.90 5.24 -5.34
C ASP A 107 -0.62 5.29 -4.47
N GLU A 108 0.47 5.75 -5.09
CA GLU A 108 1.72 6.05 -4.42
C GLU A 108 1.55 7.03 -3.24
N ARG A 109 0.69 8.04 -3.41
CA ARG A 109 0.41 9.07 -2.40
C ARG A 109 -0.18 8.43 -1.15
N GLU A 110 -1.14 7.53 -1.32
CA GLU A 110 -1.78 6.83 -0.22
C GLU A 110 -0.82 5.87 0.49
N MET A 111 0.00 5.10 -0.25
CA MET A 111 1.02 4.26 0.36
C MET A 111 2.02 5.07 1.19
N LYS A 112 2.46 6.23 0.69
CA LYS A 112 3.33 7.14 1.45
C LYS A 112 2.62 7.73 2.66
N ALA A 113 1.35 8.09 2.53
CA ALA A 113 0.53 8.59 3.62
C ALA A 113 0.35 7.54 4.72
N ALA A 114 0.01 6.30 4.37
CA ALA A 114 -0.09 5.18 5.30
C ALA A 114 1.26 4.90 5.99
N LEU A 115 2.37 4.93 5.25
CA LEU A 115 3.71 4.79 5.84
C LEU A 115 4.09 5.96 6.76
N THR A 116 3.49 7.13 6.57
CA THR A 116 3.64 8.29 7.45
C THR A 116 2.80 8.14 8.71
N LEU A 117 1.54 7.73 8.59
CA LEU A 117 0.59 7.65 9.70
C LEU A 117 0.79 6.39 10.57
N CYS A 118 1.04 5.24 9.95
CA CYS A 118 1.19 3.94 10.60
C CYS A 118 2.44 3.17 10.11
N PRO A 119 3.66 3.66 10.36
CA PRO A 119 4.90 3.06 9.85
C PRO A 119 5.16 1.61 10.32
N LYS A 120 4.49 1.17 11.40
CA LYS A 120 4.57 -0.18 11.97
C LYS A 120 3.45 -1.11 11.49
N HIS A 121 2.64 -0.68 10.53
CA HIS A 121 1.56 -1.48 9.98
C HIS A 121 2.08 -2.85 9.50
N PRO A 122 1.33 -3.95 9.71
CA PRO A 122 1.74 -5.28 9.24
C PRO A 122 2.12 -5.34 7.76
N ARG A 123 1.50 -4.50 6.91
CA ARG A 123 1.81 -4.39 5.47
C ARG A 123 2.87 -3.35 5.10
N ALA A 124 3.42 -2.60 6.05
CA ALA A 124 4.36 -1.51 5.76
C ALA A 124 5.57 -1.96 4.93
N SER A 125 6.06 -3.19 5.14
CA SER A 125 7.15 -3.76 4.35
C SER A 125 6.75 -4.00 2.90
N GLN A 126 5.51 -4.44 2.64
CA GLN A 126 5.00 -4.69 1.30
C GLN A 126 4.82 -3.38 0.53
N TRP A 127 4.21 -2.36 1.13
CA TRP A 127 4.08 -1.03 0.51
C TRP A 127 5.43 -0.43 0.14
N LYS A 128 6.45 -0.58 1.00
CA LYS A 128 7.83 -0.17 0.69
C LYS A 128 8.40 -0.91 -0.53
N LEU A 129 8.08 -2.19 -0.71
CA LEU A 129 8.51 -2.96 -1.88
C LEU A 129 7.82 -2.46 -3.15
N VAL A 130 6.52 -2.19 -3.11
CA VAL A 130 5.77 -1.59 -4.24
C VAL A 130 6.36 -0.23 -4.60
N LEU A 131 6.50 0.68 -3.64
CA LEU A 131 7.10 2.01 -3.83
C LEU A 131 8.53 1.95 -4.39
N SER A 132 9.25 0.86 -4.12
CA SER A 132 10.62 0.64 -4.61
C SER A 132 10.71 -0.04 -5.97
N GLY A 133 9.58 -0.35 -6.63
CA GLY A 133 9.53 -1.07 -7.90
C GLY A 133 9.98 -2.52 -7.79
N ARG A 134 9.77 -3.15 -6.63
CA ARG A 134 10.10 -4.57 -6.37
C ARG A 134 8.87 -5.47 -6.30
N ILE A 135 7.69 -4.91 -6.13
CA ILE A 135 6.41 -5.59 -6.35
C ILE A 135 5.65 -4.75 -7.35
N PHE A 136 5.13 -5.38 -8.40
CA PHE A 136 4.43 -4.71 -9.50
C PHE A 136 3.49 -5.70 -10.20
N GLU A 137 2.44 -5.17 -10.81
CA GLU A 137 1.45 -5.94 -11.57
C GLU A 137 1.84 -6.01 -13.05
N ASP A 138 0.88 -6.37 -13.90
CA ASP A 138 1.00 -6.24 -15.34
C ASP A 138 1.08 -4.78 -15.77
N GLY A 139 1.86 -4.53 -16.82
CA GLY A 139 2.17 -3.19 -17.26
C GLY A 139 3.44 -3.16 -18.09
N THR A 140 3.87 -1.94 -18.44
CA THR A 140 5.14 -1.68 -19.12
C THR A 140 5.96 -0.74 -18.24
N TYR A 141 7.13 -1.20 -17.82
CA TYR A 141 7.96 -0.50 -16.85
C TYR A 141 9.35 -0.25 -17.41
N LEU A 142 9.90 0.93 -17.12
CA LEU A 142 11.32 1.19 -17.34
C LEU A 142 12.17 0.46 -16.31
N VAL A 143 13.29 -0.09 -16.74
CA VAL A 143 14.21 -0.78 -15.82
C VAL A 143 15.20 0.21 -15.22
N GLY A 144 15.26 0.27 -13.90
CA GLY A 144 16.26 0.98 -13.13
C GLY A 144 16.00 2.48 -12.90
N GLN A 145 15.52 3.25 -13.89
CA GLN A 145 15.30 4.69 -13.70
C GLN A 145 13.97 4.97 -12.99
N GLN A 146 14.07 5.55 -11.79
CA GLN A 146 12.94 6.04 -11.00
C GLN A 146 12.42 7.35 -11.61
N SER A 147 11.70 7.27 -12.73
CA SER A 147 11.00 8.43 -13.31
C SER A 147 9.86 8.85 -12.38
N LYS A 148 8.97 7.91 -12.07
CA LYS A 148 7.90 7.97 -11.06
C LYS A 148 7.58 6.56 -10.57
N PRO A 149 7.31 6.32 -9.28
CA PRO A 149 6.80 5.02 -8.82
C PRO A 149 5.57 4.58 -9.62
N GLY A 150 5.48 3.28 -9.86
CA GLY A 150 4.51 2.72 -10.81
C GLY A 150 4.93 2.77 -12.29
N GLU A 151 5.97 3.54 -12.66
CA GLU A 151 6.49 3.58 -14.04
C GLU A 151 7.82 2.79 -14.21
N TYR A 152 8.37 2.26 -13.13
CA TYR A 152 9.67 1.56 -13.14
C TYR A 152 9.70 0.30 -12.30
N VAL A 153 10.63 -0.58 -12.65
CA VAL A 153 10.99 -1.78 -11.88
C VAL A 153 12.48 -1.83 -11.62
N LYS A 154 12.88 -2.43 -10.49
CA LYS A 154 14.30 -2.65 -10.20
C LYS A 154 14.81 -3.91 -10.89
N PRO A 155 16.09 -3.95 -11.29
CA PRO A 155 16.73 -5.20 -11.67
C PRO A 155 16.64 -6.24 -10.54
N GLY A 156 16.45 -7.50 -10.90
CA GLY A 156 16.28 -8.58 -9.95
C GLY A 156 15.61 -9.81 -10.56
N THR A 157 15.53 -10.87 -9.77
CA THR A 157 14.73 -12.04 -10.11
C THR A 157 13.36 -11.91 -9.47
N TYR A 158 12.32 -12.10 -10.29
CA TYR A 158 10.93 -11.98 -9.91
C TYR A 158 10.19 -13.28 -10.18
N VAL A 159 9.17 -13.54 -9.38
CA VAL A 159 8.37 -14.74 -9.43
C VAL A 159 6.89 -14.43 -9.29
N ILE A 160 6.09 -15.14 -10.07
CA ILE A 160 4.68 -15.39 -9.81
C ILE A 160 4.58 -16.84 -9.36
N GLN A 161 3.94 -17.06 -8.21
CA GLN A 161 3.77 -18.37 -7.62
C GLN A 161 2.34 -18.47 -7.14
N LEU A 162 1.57 -19.36 -7.73
CA LEU A 162 0.24 -19.71 -7.24
C LEU A 162 0.35 -20.78 -6.15
N GLY A 163 -0.61 -20.77 -5.23
CA GLY A 163 -0.79 -21.79 -4.22
C GLY A 163 -1.18 -23.16 -4.81
N PRO A 164 -1.14 -24.21 -3.98
CA PRO A 164 -1.50 -25.56 -4.41
C PRO A 164 -2.95 -25.63 -4.91
N ASP A 165 -3.87 -24.96 -4.21
CA ASP A 165 -5.31 -25.00 -4.47
C ASP A 165 -5.79 -23.94 -5.47
N ASP A 166 -4.93 -23.00 -5.84
CA ASP A 166 -5.22 -21.99 -6.86
C ASP A 166 -5.27 -22.61 -8.26
N GLY A 167 -5.73 -21.87 -9.27
CA GLY A 167 -5.72 -22.30 -10.67
C GLY A 167 -4.30 -22.46 -11.26
N VAL A 168 -4.17 -22.12 -12.53
CA VAL A 168 -2.88 -22.03 -13.22
C VAL A 168 -2.67 -20.61 -13.73
N ILE A 169 -1.41 -20.23 -13.90
CA ILE A 169 -1.02 -19.06 -14.67
C ILE A 169 -1.21 -19.45 -16.13
N ASP A 170 -2.20 -18.88 -16.78
CA ASP A 170 -2.48 -19.01 -18.20
C ASP A 170 -2.56 -17.63 -18.86
N GLY A 171 -2.36 -17.56 -20.18
CA GLY A 171 -2.38 -16.30 -20.93
C GLY A 171 -1.20 -15.34 -20.66
N CYS A 172 -0.40 -15.58 -19.62
CA CYS A 172 0.69 -14.72 -19.21
C CYS A 172 1.75 -14.54 -20.32
N TYR A 173 1.85 -13.31 -20.81
CA TYR A 173 2.93 -12.88 -21.67
C TYR A 173 3.88 -11.98 -20.91
N TRP A 174 5.19 -12.21 -21.02
CA TRP A 174 6.18 -11.24 -20.57
C TRP A 174 7.30 -11.06 -21.59
N GLU A 175 7.92 -9.88 -21.61
CA GLU A 175 9.08 -9.58 -22.42
C GLU A 175 10.02 -8.59 -21.72
N ARG A 176 11.31 -8.68 -22.09
CA ARG A 176 12.35 -7.70 -21.78
C ARG A 176 12.78 -7.08 -23.10
N THR A 177 12.93 -5.77 -23.16
CA THR A 177 13.38 -5.08 -24.38
C THR A 177 14.63 -4.25 -24.14
N ASN A 178 15.37 -3.98 -25.22
CA ASN A 178 16.48 -3.03 -25.20
C ASN A 178 15.99 -1.61 -25.57
N LYS A 179 16.91 -0.63 -25.56
CA LYS A 179 16.59 0.79 -25.84
C LYS A 179 16.01 1.04 -27.24
N SER A 180 16.21 0.12 -28.17
CA SER A 180 15.67 0.20 -29.53
C SER A 180 14.29 -0.46 -29.65
N GLY A 181 13.74 -0.99 -28.56
CA GLY A 181 12.50 -1.74 -28.54
C GLY A 181 12.62 -3.19 -29.04
N ASN A 182 13.85 -3.67 -29.30
CA ASN A 182 14.03 -5.07 -29.69
C ASN A 182 13.88 -5.97 -28.46
N ILE A 183 13.12 -7.06 -28.63
CA ILE A 183 12.95 -8.09 -27.61
C ILE A 183 14.32 -8.73 -27.34
N ILE A 184 14.74 -8.69 -26.07
CA ILE A 184 15.89 -9.42 -25.54
C ILE A 184 15.48 -10.86 -25.23
N ASP A 185 14.30 -11.03 -24.64
CA ASP A 185 13.73 -12.31 -24.24
C ASP A 185 12.25 -12.14 -23.94
N ASN A 186 11.46 -13.19 -24.17
CA ASN A 186 10.03 -13.21 -23.91
C ASN A 186 9.52 -14.63 -23.70
N ASN A 187 8.34 -14.75 -23.13
CA ASN A 187 7.63 -16.03 -23.08
C ASN A 187 6.11 -15.81 -23.07
N PHE A 188 5.38 -16.78 -23.63
CA PHE A 188 3.93 -16.87 -23.54
C PHE A 188 3.58 -18.16 -22.79
N ILE A 189 3.15 -18.02 -21.55
CA ILE A 189 2.85 -19.13 -20.66
C ILE A 189 1.39 -19.56 -20.85
N LEU A 190 1.22 -20.78 -21.36
CA LEU A 190 -0.12 -21.37 -21.56
C LEU A 190 -0.68 -22.02 -20.29
N SER A 191 0.19 -22.57 -19.43
CA SER A 191 -0.20 -23.19 -18.17
C SER A 191 1.03 -23.43 -17.30
N ALA A 192 1.10 -22.77 -16.14
CA ALA A 192 2.15 -23.01 -15.14
C ALA A 192 1.65 -22.71 -13.72
N LYS A 193 2.27 -23.33 -12.72
CA LYS A 193 2.09 -22.94 -11.29
C LYS A 193 3.07 -21.87 -10.84
N ARG A 194 4.15 -21.69 -11.58
CA ARG A 194 5.25 -20.78 -11.26
C ARG A 194 5.85 -20.22 -12.53
N VAL A 195 6.00 -18.90 -12.58
CA VAL A 195 6.75 -18.19 -13.63
C VAL A 195 7.84 -17.38 -12.96
N GLN A 196 9.05 -17.44 -13.51
CA GLN A 196 10.20 -16.71 -12.98
C GLN A 196 10.90 -15.96 -14.11
N VAL A 197 11.26 -14.70 -13.86
CA VAL A 197 12.00 -13.85 -14.78
C VAL A 197 13.15 -13.19 -14.05
N THR A 198 14.29 -13.01 -14.72
CA THR A 198 15.39 -12.17 -14.21
C THR A 198 15.46 -10.91 -15.07
N ILE A 199 15.10 -9.77 -14.50
CA ILE A 199 15.23 -8.46 -15.14
C ILE A 199 16.64 -7.95 -14.87
N ARG A 200 17.43 -7.75 -15.92
CA ARG A 200 18.84 -7.34 -15.82
C ARG A 200 18.95 -5.82 -15.80
N SER A 201 20.00 -5.30 -15.17
CA SER A 201 20.27 -3.85 -15.12
C SER A 201 20.54 -3.21 -16.49
N GLY A 202 20.84 -4.01 -17.52
CA GLY A 202 21.04 -3.55 -18.89
C GLY A 202 19.78 -3.58 -19.75
N ASP A 203 18.67 -4.14 -19.24
CA ASP A 203 17.38 -4.10 -19.94
C ASP A 203 16.86 -2.66 -19.94
N TYR A 204 16.04 -2.32 -20.93
CA TYR A 204 15.43 -0.99 -21.02
C TYR A 204 14.01 -0.99 -20.44
N SER A 205 13.19 -1.95 -20.88
CA SER A 205 11.85 -2.13 -20.34
C SER A 205 11.56 -3.59 -20.00
N PHE A 206 10.63 -3.76 -19.05
CA PHE A 206 9.95 -5.01 -18.80
C PHE A 206 8.45 -4.80 -19.05
N THR A 207 7.83 -5.72 -19.78
CA THR A 207 6.39 -5.70 -20.03
C THR A 207 5.81 -7.05 -19.62
N SER A 208 4.67 -7.05 -18.93
CA SER A 208 3.87 -8.25 -18.75
C SER A 208 2.38 -7.98 -18.92
N ARG A 209 1.62 -9.01 -19.31
CA ARG A 209 0.17 -9.00 -19.52
C ARG A 209 -0.40 -10.34 -19.10
N ASP A 210 -1.51 -10.31 -18.38
CA ASP A 210 -2.24 -11.50 -17.90
C ASP A 210 -1.36 -12.44 -17.04
N CYS A 211 -0.38 -11.88 -16.33
CA CYS A 211 0.53 -12.60 -15.45
C CYS A 211 0.20 -12.41 -13.97
N GLY A 212 -0.41 -11.28 -13.60
CA GLY A 212 -0.67 -10.91 -12.20
C GLY A 212 0.53 -10.24 -11.53
N THR A 213 0.69 -10.41 -10.21
CA THR A 213 1.73 -9.70 -9.45
C THR A 213 3.09 -10.41 -9.47
N TRP A 214 4.11 -9.68 -9.92
CA TRP A 214 5.50 -10.05 -9.78
C TRP A 214 6.02 -9.68 -8.39
N ARG A 215 6.60 -10.66 -7.70
CA ARG A 215 7.24 -10.48 -6.39
C ARG A 215 8.73 -10.80 -6.49
N PRO A 216 9.59 -10.14 -5.71
CA PRO A 216 11.00 -10.47 -5.73
C PRO A 216 11.17 -11.90 -5.19
N LEU A 217 12.02 -12.68 -5.85
CA LEU A 217 12.38 -14.02 -5.39
C LEU A 217 13.18 -13.98 -4.09
#